data_AF-A0A5J5QQH2-F1
#
_entry.id   AF-A0A5J5QQH2-F1
#
_cell.length_a   1.000
_cell.length_b   1.000
_cell.length_c   1.000
_cell.angle_alpha   90.00
_cell.angle_beta   90.00
_cell.angle_gamma   90.00
#
_symmetry.space_group_name_H-M   'P 1'
#
loop_
_entity.id
_entity.type
_entity.pdbx_description
1 polymer ?
#
loop_
_entity_poly.entity_id
_entity_poly.type
_entity_poly.pdbx_seq_one_letter_code
_entity_poly.pdbx_strand_id
1 'polypeptide(L)'
;MVSGLINANPIVYEKKERRVRNEAAVPDEYAVEPIDQLEIFYHIRDIKDPEHPYSLEELKVITEDAIEVDNERSYVRVTFTPTVEHCSMATVIGLCLRVKLMRSLPSRYKMDIRVAPGTHATEAAVNKQLNDKERVAAALENPNLLDMVDECLAPSYA
;
A
#
# COMPACT_ATOMS: atom_id res chain seq x y z
N MET A 1 -12.57 10.05 -22.67
CA MET A 1 -13.80 10.24 -21.85
C MET A 1 -13.35 10.84 -20.54
N VAL A 2 -13.91 11.96 -20.11
CA VAL A 2 -13.53 12.59 -18.85
C VAL A 2 -14.11 11.71 -17.74
N SER A 3 -13.29 10.84 -17.15
CA SER A 3 -13.66 10.13 -15.94
C SER A 3 -13.86 11.18 -14.86
N GLY A 4 -15.10 11.41 -14.42
CA GLY A 4 -15.35 12.23 -13.25
C GLY A 4 -14.65 11.59 -12.05
N LEU A 5 -13.94 12.40 -11.27
CA LEU A 5 -13.34 11.96 -10.00
C LEU A 5 -14.44 11.37 -9.12
N ILE A 6 -14.24 10.17 -8.59
CA ILE A 6 -15.24 9.53 -7.72
C ILE A 6 -15.29 10.28 -6.38
N ASN A 7 -14.14 10.78 -5.92
CA ASN A 7 -14.05 11.68 -4.78
C ASN A 7 -13.64 13.10 -5.21
N ALA A 8 -14.59 14.01 -5.47
CA ALA A 8 -14.24 15.33 -6.00
C ALA A 8 -13.39 16.21 -5.05
N ASN A 9 -13.48 16.02 -3.73
CA ASN A 9 -12.77 16.81 -2.72
C ASN A 9 -12.31 15.90 -1.55
N PRO A 10 -11.17 15.20 -1.67
CA PRO A 10 -10.64 14.40 -0.58
C PRO A 10 -10.16 15.27 0.59
N ILE A 11 -10.32 14.77 1.82
CA ILE A 11 -9.72 15.38 3.00
C ILE A 11 -8.22 15.02 3.00
N VAL A 12 -7.37 16.04 3.01
CA VAL A 12 -5.91 15.89 3.01
C VAL A 12 -5.37 16.14 4.42
N TYR A 13 -4.56 15.22 4.92
CA TYR A 13 -3.92 15.28 6.24
C TYR A 13 -2.43 15.61 6.09
N GLU A 14 -1.86 16.28 7.10
CA GLU A 14 -0.42 16.54 7.14
C GLU A 14 0.37 15.23 7.29
N LYS A 15 1.41 15.06 6.46
CA LYS A 15 2.34 13.94 6.56
C LYS A 15 3.12 14.00 7.86
N LYS A 16 3.30 12.86 8.52
CA LYS A 16 4.21 12.78 9.68
C LYS A 16 5.66 12.93 9.22
N GLU A 17 6.47 13.72 9.94
CA GLU A 17 7.91 13.76 9.66
C GLU A 17 8.53 12.35 9.70
N ARG A 18 9.41 12.05 8.75
CA ARG A 18 10.18 10.80 8.77
C ARG A 18 11.11 10.84 9.97
N ARG A 19 10.92 9.90 10.89
CA ARG A 19 11.83 9.70 12.00
C ARG A 19 13.08 9.03 11.45
N VAL A 20 14.23 9.65 11.68
CA VAL A 20 15.52 8.99 11.41
C VAL A 20 15.65 7.86 12.42
N ARG A 21 15.76 6.61 11.95
CA ARG A 21 16.11 5.49 12.84
C ARG A 21 17.49 5.80 13.41
N ASN A 22 17.61 5.82 14.74
CA ASN A 22 18.89 6.01 15.40
C ASN A 22 19.72 4.72 15.25
N GLU A 23 20.65 4.71 14.29
CA GLU A 23 21.63 3.63 14.08
C GLU A 23 22.50 3.36 15.33
N ALA A 24 22.61 4.35 16.23
CA ALA A 24 23.38 4.27 17.47
C ALA A 24 22.82 3.29 18.52
N ALA A 25 21.66 2.68 18.30
CA ALA A 25 21.02 1.76 19.24
C ALA A 25 21.21 0.28 18.93
N VAL A 26 21.91 -0.09 17.84
CA VAL A 26 22.11 -1.49 17.46
C VAL A 26 23.37 -2.03 18.19
N PRO A 27 23.24 -2.93 19.17
CA PRO A 27 24.37 -3.37 19.99
C PRO A 27 25.32 -4.35 19.27
N ASP A 28 24.91 -4.88 18.12
CA ASP A 28 25.70 -5.82 17.31
C ASP A 28 25.51 -5.51 15.82
N GLU A 29 26.58 -5.04 15.17
CA GLU A 29 26.61 -4.66 13.74
C GLU A 29 26.33 -5.85 12.80
N TYR A 30 26.42 -7.09 13.29
CA TYR A 30 26.18 -8.30 12.50
C TYR A 30 24.79 -8.91 12.74
N ALA A 31 24.00 -8.36 13.68
CA ALA A 31 22.64 -8.83 13.91
C ALA A 31 21.72 -8.43 12.76
N VAL A 32 20.92 -9.38 12.26
CA VAL A 32 19.90 -9.09 11.26
C VAL A 32 18.79 -8.27 11.92
N GLU A 33 18.66 -7.00 11.51
CA GLU A 33 17.55 -6.18 11.96
C GLU A 33 16.24 -6.73 11.36
N PRO A 34 15.23 -7.06 12.19
CA PRO A 34 13.95 -7.50 11.69
C PRO A 34 13.20 -6.34 11.04
N ILE A 35 12.43 -6.64 9.99
CA ILE A 35 11.55 -5.66 9.36
C ILE A 35 10.42 -5.34 10.33
N ASP A 36 10.24 -4.07 10.65
CA ASP A 36 9.18 -3.61 11.55
C ASP A 36 8.01 -2.96 10.78
N GLN A 37 6.96 -2.62 11.52
CA GLN A 37 5.76 -1.96 11.01
C GLN A 37 6.06 -0.61 10.34
N LEU A 38 7.00 0.15 10.91
CA LEU A 38 7.36 1.49 10.46
C LEU A 38 8.08 1.45 9.10
N GLU A 39 8.92 0.45 8.87
CA GLU A 39 9.61 0.21 7.60
C GLU A 39 8.62 -0.11 6.48
N ILE A 40 7.67 -1.01 6.73
CA ILE A 40 6.58 -1.30 5.80
C ILE A 40 5.79 -0.03 5.50
N PHE A 41 5.45 0.75 6.52
CA PHE A 41 4.73 2.02 6.35
C PHE A 41 5.51 2.99 5.48
N TYR A 42 6.82 3.14 5.69
CA TYR A 42 7.68 4.01 4.89
C TYR A 42 7.82 3.57 3.44
N HIS A 43 7.71 2.27 3.14
CA HIS A 43 7.67 1.80 1.76
C HIS A 43 6.40 2.20 1.01
N ILE A 44 5.25 2.29 1.69
CA ILE A 44 3.93 2.42 1.05
C ILE A 44 3.26 3.78 1.23
N ARG A 45 3.70 4.60 2.19
CA ARG A 45 3.09 5.91 2.51
C ARG A 45 3.08 6.93 1.38
N ASP A 46 4.07 6.85 0.49
CA ASP A 46 4.28 7.80 -0.62
C ASP A 46 3.68 7.32 -1.95
N ILE A 47 3.02 6.16 -1.96
CA ILE A 47 2.23 5.72 -3.13
C ILE A 47 1.15 6.79 -3.38
N LYS A 48 1.00 7.20 -4.63
CA LYS A 48 -0.02 8.16 -5.04
C LYS A 48 -1.37 7.48 -5.21
N ASP A 49 -2.41 8.24 -4.93
CA ASP A 49 -3.76 7.84 -5.26
C ASP A 49 -3.96 7.88 -6.79
N PRO A 50 -4.66 6.90 -7.39
CA PRO A 50 -4.89 6.89 -8.84
C PRO A 50 -5.84 8.00 -9.33
N GLU A 51 -6.64 8.61 -8.46
CA GLU A 51 -7.56 9.70 -8.80
C GLU A 51 -7.00 11.07 -8.40
N HIS A 52 -6.08 11.13 -7.43
CA HIS A 52 -5.59 12.37 -6.84
C HIS A 52 -4.07 12.48 -6.78
N PRO A 53 -3.51 13.70 -6.86
CA PRO A 53 -2.07 13.92 -6.75
C PRO A 53 -1.51 13.71 -5.32
N TYR A 54 -2.32 13.22 -4.39
CA TYR A 54 -1.97 13.02 -2.98
C TYR A 54 -1.52 11.59 -2.70
N SER A 55 -0.73 11.41 -1.64
CA SER A 55 -0.29 10.08 -1.22
C SER A 55 -1.33 9.35 -0.37
N LEU A 56 -1.21 8.02 -0.29
CA LEU A 56 -2.13 7.20 0.51
C LEU A 56 -2.10 7.55 2.01
N GLU A 57 -0.98 8.06 2.53
CA GLU A 57 -0.92 8.60 3.89
C GLU A 57 -1.69 9.91 4.02
N GLU A 58 -1.51 10.84 3.09
CA GLU A 58 -2.19 12.14 3.10
C GLU A 58 -3.71 11.97 3.02
N LEU A 59 -4.19 10.90 2.40
CA LEU A 59 -5.60 10.56 2.32
C LEU A 59 -6.10 9.66 3.45
N LYS A 60 -5.24 9.29 4.42
CA LYS A 60 -5.50 8.28 5.46
C LYS A 60 -6.01 6.94 4.92
N VAL A 61 -5.65 6.62 3.67
CA VAL A 61 -5.92 5.31 3.09
C VAL A 61 -5.10 4.24 3.79
N ILE A 62 -3.91 4.61 4.26
CA ILE A 62 -3.03 3.74 5.05
C ILE A 62 -2.59 4.48 6.30
N THR A 63 -2.55 3.74 7.41
CA THR A 63 -1.95 4.16 8.67
C THR A 63 -0.93 3.12 9.13
N GLU A 64 0.02 3.56 9.95
CA GLU A 64 1.02 2.69 10.56
C GLU A 64 0.34 1.53 11.32
N ASP A 65 -0.66 1.85 12.15
CA ASP A 65 -1.41 0.88 12.97
C ASP A 65 -2.16 -0.18 12.16
N ALA A 66 -2.41 0.05 10.87
CA ALA A 66 -3.12 -0.87 9.99
C ALA A 66 -2.20 -1.94 9.35
N ILE A 67 -0.92 -1.93 9.70
CA ILE A 67 0.10 -2.85 9.21
C ILE A 67 0.45 -3.86 10.31
N GLU A 68 0.46 -5.15 10.00
CA GLU A 68 0.90 -6.20 10.92
C GLU A 68 2.10 -6.92 10.30
N VAL A 69 3.18 -7.12 11.05
CA VAL A 69 4.39 -7.81 10.60
C VAL A 69 4.72 -8.97 11.54
N ASP A 70 4.85 -10.16 10.97
CA ASP A 70 5.31 -11.37 11.65
C ASP A 70 6.59 -11.87 10.96
N ASN A 71 7.73 -11.59 11.58
CA ASN A 71 9.04 -11.95 11.05
C ASN A 71 9.32 -13.45 11.14
N GLU A 72 8.80 -14.15 12.15
CA GLU A 72 8.99 -15.59 12.34
C GLU A 72 8.31 -16.38 11.22
N ARG A 73 7.09 -15.97 10.87
CA ARG A 73 6.30 -16.59 9.78
C ARG A 73 6.57 -15.97 8.42
N SER A 74 7.41 -14.92 8.37
CA SER A 74 7.64 -14.09 7.18
C SER A 74 6.31 -13.68 6.54
N TYR A 75 5.48 -12.97 7.30
CA TYR A 75 4.15 -12.57 6.87
C TYR A 75 3.92 -11.08 7.17
N VAL A 76 3.35 -10.38 6.19
CA VAL A 76 2.98 -8.97 6.30
C VAL A 76 1.51 -8.85 5.92
N ARG A 77 0.71 -8.28 6.81
CA ARG A 77 -0.66 -7.88 6.51
C ARG A 77 -0.75 -6.37 6.43
N VAL A 78 -1.38 -5.87 5.37
CA VAL A 78 -1.70 -4.44 5.24
C VAL A 78 -3.20 -4.31 5.10
N THR A 79 -3.80 -3.55 6.01
CA THR A 79 -5.20 -3.14 5.93
C THR A 79 -5.26 -1.70 5.43
N PHE A 80 -6.03 -1.43 4.39
CA PHE A 80 -6.20 -0.08 3.85
C PHE A 80 -7.68 0.31 3.81
N THR A 81 -7.95 1.59 3.97
CA THR A 81 -9.30 2.15 4.03
C THR A 81 -9.54 3.02 2.80
N PRO A 82 -10.37 2.59 1.84
CA PRO A 82 -10.71 3.41 0.68
C PRO A 82 -11.33 4.74 1.13
N THR A 83 -11.07 5.81 0.39
CA THR A 83 -11.62 7.15 0.71
C THR A 83 -13.14 7.22 0.55
N VAL A 84 -13.73 6.31 -0.24
CA VAL A 84 -15.18 6.22 -0.52
C VAL A 84 -15.64 4.75 -0.65
N GLU A 85 -16.85 4.46 -0.18
CA GLU A 85 -17.41 3.10 -0.08
C GLU A 85 -17.66 2.41 -1.43
N HIS A 86 -17.76 3.20 -2.52
CA HIS A 86 -17.96 2.73 -3.90
C HIS A 86 -16.74 2.96 -4.79
N CYS A 87 -15.53 3.05 -4.20
CA CYS A 87 -14.31 3.30 -4.94
C CYS A 87 -14.04 2.15 -5.94
N SER A 88 -14.15 2.41 -7.24
CA SER A 88 -13.74 1.47 -8.30
C SER A 88 -12.21 1.25 -8.27
N MET A 89 -11.47 2.22 -7.73
CA MET A 89 -10.02 2.22 -7.60
C MET A 89 -9.49 1.48 -6.37
N ALA A 90 -10.35 0.94 -5.49
CA ALA A 90 -9.90 0.18 -4.32
C ALA A 90 -9.02 -1.03 -4.72
N THR A 91 -9.35 -1.69 -5.84
CA THR A 91 -8.54 -2.79 -6.37
C THR A 91 -7.19 -2.29 -6.89
N VAL A 92 -7.14 -1.12 -7.53
CA VAL A 92 -5.90 -0.52 -8.05
C VAL A 92 -4.99 -0.11 -6.88
N ILE A 93 -5.53 0.55 -5.87
CA ILE A 93 -4.79 0.91 -4.64
C ILE A 93 -4.19 -0.35 -4.00
N GLY A 94 -4.99 -1.41 -3.85
CA GLY A 94 -4.51 -2.69 -3.34
C GLY A 94 -3.42 -3.35 -4.20
N LEU A 95 -3.52 -3.22 -5.53
CA LEU A 95 -2.48 -3.70 -6.45
C LEU A 95 -1.19 -2.90 -6.31
N CYS A 96 -1.26 -1.56 -6.23
CA CYS A 96 -0.11 -0.70 -6.01
C CYS A 96 0.61 -1.08 -4.71
N LEU A 97 -0.14 -1.32 -3.64
CA LEU A 97 0.42 -1.81 -2.38
C LEU A 97 1.15 -3.14 -2.54
N ARG A 98 0.52 -4.08 -3.23
CA ARG A 98 1.10 -5.42 -3.46
C ARG A 98 2.39 -5.34 -4.25
N VAL A 99 2.39 -4.58 -5.33
CA VAL A 99 3.55 -4.41 -6.20
C VAL A 99 4.67 -3.68 -5.47
N LYS A 100 4.37 -2.62 -4.72
CA LYS A 100 5.38 -1.89 -3.96
C LYS A 100 6.07 -2.78 -2.94
N LEU A 101 5.31 -3.52 -2.12
CA LEU A 101 5.87 -4.42 -1.13
C LEU A 101 6.59 -5.60 -1.76
N MET A 102 6.11 -6.13 -2.88
CA MET A 102 6.78 -7.19 -3.63
C MET A 102 8.14 -6.73 -4.18
N ARG A 103 8.27 -5.46 -4.59
CA ARG A 103 9.52 -4.87 -5.08
C ARG A 103 10.48 -4.47 -3.95
N SER A 104 9.96 -4.12 -2.76
CA SER A 104 10.76 -3.64 -1.63
C SER A 104 11.19 -4.72 -0.64
N LEU A 105 10.41 -5.79 -0.47
CA LEU A 105 10.65 -6.80 0.57
C LEU A 105 11.31 -8.07 0.02
N PRO A 106 12.06 -8.82 0.86
CA PRO A 106 12.55 -10.14 0.50
C PRO A 106 11.40 -11.09 0.12
N SER A 107 11.60 -11.91 -0.90
CA SER A 107 10.59 -12.83 -1.45
C SER A 107 10.07 -13.89 -0.47
N ARG A 108 10.73 -14.07 0.68
CA ARG A 108 10.25 -14.92 1.78
C ARG A 108 8.94 -14.40 2.40
N TYR A 109 8.68 -13.09 2.33
CA TYR A 109 7.50 -12.50 2.95
C TYR A 109 6.23 -12.78 2.15
N LYS A 110 5.24 -13.35 2.84
CA LYS A 110 3.88 -13.53 2.34
C LYS A 110 3.08 -12.27 2.64
N MET A 111 2.63 -11.59 1.59
CA MET A 111 1.81 -10.39 1.69
C MET A 111 0.32 -10.75 1.65
N ASP A 112 -0.44 -10.23 2.60
CA ASP A 112 -1.91 -10.26 2.65
C ASP A 112 -2.43 -8.82 2.69
N ILE A 113 -3.13 -8.42 1.64
CA ILE A 113 -3.64 -7.05 1.52
C ILE A 113 -5.15 -7.11 1.60
N ARG A 114 -5.70 -6.30 2.50
CA ARG A 114 -7.13 -6.28 2.80
C ARG A 114 -7.66 -4.86 2.85
N VAL A 115 -8.88 -4.72 2.39
CA VAL A 115 -9.70 -3.55 2.66
C VAL A 115 -10.17 -3.62 4.11
N ALA A 116 -10.20 -2.48 4.80
CA ALA A 116 -10.69 -2.38 6.17
C ALA A 116 -12.16 -2.84 6.28
N PRO A 117 -12.51 -3.65 7.29
CA PRO A 117 -13.86 -4.21 7.41
C PRO A 117 -14.96 -3.15 7.42
N GLY A 118 -15.97 -3.32 6.56
CA GLY A 118 -17.12 -2.43 6.48
C GLY A 118 -16.87 -1.08 5.81
N THR A 119 -15.70 -0.88 5.18
CA THR A 119 -15.34 0.39 4.51
C THR A 119 -15.58 0.38 3.00
N HIS A 120 -15.96 -0.76 2.42
CA HIS A 120 -16.24 -0.89 0.98
C HIS A 120 -17.39 -1.85 0.72
N ALA A 121 -18.29 -1.47 -0.20
CA ALA A 121 -19.48 -2.25 -0.51
C ALA A 121 -19.17 -3.66 -1.07
N THR A 122 -18.00 -3.84 -1.68
CA THR A 122 -17.57 -5.13 -2.27
C THR A 122 -16.26 -5.63 -1.67
N GLU A 123 -16.00 -5.33 -0.40
CA GLU A 123 -14.81 -5.72 0.37
C GLU A 123 -14.37 -7.17 0.09
N ALA A 124 -15.28 -8.14 0.25
CA ALA A 124 -14.96 -9.55 0.09
C ALA A 124 -14.47 -9.91 -1.34
N ALA A 125 -15.05 -9.26 -2.35
CA ALA A 125 -14.64 -9.46 -3.73
C ALA A 125 -13.26 -8.85 -3.99
N VAL A 126 -13.00 -7.64 -3.49
CA VAL A 126 -11.69 -6.97 -3.60
C VAL A 126 -10.62 -7.78 -2.88
N ASN A 127 -10.86 -8.18 -1.63
CA ASN A 127 -9.93 -9.00 -0.84
C ASN A 127 -9.61 -10.34 -1.53
N LYS A 128 -10.61 -10.99 -2.16
CA LYS A 128 -10.39 -12.21 -2.93
C LYS A 128 -9.51 -11.97 -4.15
N GLN A 129 -9.76 -10.88 -4.89
CA GLN A 129 -8.96 -10.52 -6.07
C GLN A 129 -7.51 -10.18 -5.70
N LEU A 130 -7.31 -9.40 -4.66
CA LEU A 130 -5.99 -8.96 -4.21
C LEU A 130 -5.14 -10.07 -3.64
N ASN A 131 -5.75 -11.16 -3.13
CA ASN A 131 -5.02 -12.30 -2.58
C ASN A 131 -4.80 -13.45 -3.57
N ASP A 132 -5.51 -13.46 -4.70
CA ASP A 132 -5.30 -14.40 -5.80
C ASP A 132 -4.01 -14.02 -6.56
N LYS A 133 -2.99 -14.89 -6.50
CA LYS A 133 -1.68 -14.63 -7.10
C LYS A 133 -1.72 -14.68 -8.63
N GLU A 134 -2.48 -15.62 -9.19
CA GLU A 134 -2.59 -15.78 -10.65
C GLU A 134 -3.33 -14.59 -11.25
N ARG A 135 -4.39 -14.14 -10.58
CA ARG A 135 -5.13 -12.96 -11.01
C ARG A 135 -4.31 -11.68 -10.95
N VAL A 136 -3.51 -11.50 -9.89
CA VAL A 136 -2.60 -10.34 -9.80
C VAL A 136 -1.51 -10.41 -10.88
N ALA A 137 -0.91 -11.58 -11.11
CA ALA A 137 0.08 -11.74 -12.17
C ALA A 137 -0.51 -11.38 -13.54
N ALA A 138 -1.69 -11.91 -13.89
CA ALA A 138 -2.38 -11.59 -15.13
C ALA A 138 -2.77 -10.10 -15.24
N ALA A 139 -3.11 -9.44 -14.13
CA ALA A 139 -3.41 -8.02 -14.12
C ALA A 139 -2.17 -7.17 -14.46
N LEU A 140 -0.98 -7.58 -14.01
CA LEU A 140 0.28 -6.89 -14.30
C LEU A 140 0.84 -7.14 -15.71
N GLU A 141 0.29 -8.12 -16.44
CA GLU A 141 0.57 -8.31 -17.87
C GLU A 141 -0.25 -7.34 -18.75
N ASN A 142 -1.29 -6.70 -18.20
CA ASN A 142 -2.06 -5.70 -18.93
C ASN A 142 -1.32 -4.36 -18.91
N PRO A 143 -0.86 -3.83 -20.06
CA PRO A 143 -0.05 -2.62 -20.11
C PRO A 143 -0.77 -1.41 -19.53
N ASN A 144 -2.07 -1.26 -19.74
CA ASN A 144 -2.82 -0.11 -19.20
C ASN A 144 -2.87 -0.12 -17.67
N LEU A 145 -2.98 -1.30 -17.06
CA LEU A 145 -2.98 -1.42 -15.60
C LEU A 145 -1.57 -1.26 -15.05
N LEU A 146 -0.56 -1.79 -15.74
CA LEU A 146 0.83 -1.66 -15.35
C LEU A 146 1.28 -0.20 -15.37
N ASP A 147 0.95 0.54 -16.44
CA ASP A 147 1.27 1.97 -16.55
C ASP A 147 0.62 2.78 -15.41
N MET A 148 -0.64 2.51 -15.10
CA MET A 148 -1.35 3.16 -13.98
C MET A 148 -0.70 2.84 -12.62
N VAL A 149 -0.31 1.58 -12.40
CA VAL A 149 0.39 1.16 -11.19
C VAL A 149 1.76 1.84 -11.11
N ASP A 150 2.55 1.86 -12.19
CA ASP A 150 3.86 2.47 -12.19
C ASP A 150 3.79 4.00 -12.00
N GLU A 151 2.74 4.66 -12.50
CA GLU A 151 2.46 6.07 -12.22
C GLU A 151 2.17 6.32 -10.72
N CYS A 152 1.38 5.46 -10.09
CA CYS A 152 1.10 5.53 -8.65
C CYS A 152 2.35 5.29 -7.79
N LEU A 153 3.26 4.43 -8.28
CA LEU A 153 4.51 4.09 -7.60
C LEU A 153 5.67 5.03 -7.92
N ALA A 154 5.48 5.96 -8.86
CA ALA A 154 6.52 6.89 -9.27
C ALA A 154 6.96 7.76 -8.08
N PRO A 155 8.28 7.92 -7.87
CA PRO A 155 8.78 8.74 -6.77
C PRO A 155 8.27 10.19 -6.91
N SER A 156 7.69 10.71 -5.83
CA SER A 156 7.45 12.13 -5.67
C SER A 156 8.79 12.79 -5.33
N TYR A 157 9.55 13.18 -6.35
CA TYR A 157 10.69 14.07 -6.14
C TYR A 157 10.14 15.42 -5.68
N ALA A 158 10.39 15.75 -4.41
CA ALA A 158 10.28 17.10 -3.88
C ALA A 158 11.69 17.70 -3.85
#